data_AF-A0A5D2UW98-F1
#
_entry.id   AF-A0A5D2UW98-F1
#
_cell.length_a   1.000
_cell.length_b   1.000
_cell.length_c   1.000
_cell.angle_alpha   90.00
_cell.angle_beta   90.00
_cell.angle_gamma   90.00
#
_symmetry.space_group_name_H-M   'P 1'
#
loop_
_entity.id
_entity.type
_entity.pdbx_description
1 polymer ?
#
loop_
_entity_poly.entity_id
_entity_poly.type
_entity_poly.pdbx_seq_one_letter_code
_entity_poly.pdbx_strand_id
1 'polypeptide(L)'
;MNYLSGFLPLSLANLTQISLLYVGNNLISGELDPRLFSNWNRLRFLELHNNNFTGMIPSEIGLLVNLVELALSSNHFHVLIPSSFGNLTELTMLFLHQNECSGTFPHSLLNCNLLVELLLFTNRLSGFVPQGLANLTSLRELHLSENNFSGPLPQVCQGAKVQLFTAAFNNFTGPIPKKLACTSLVRVRLHNNQLSGSLDRDFGVYPNLNYCKLSHNRLEGLLSRNLEQLKVAGNMIKGEIPEEFGKLNRLAVLDLSSNQLVGKIPKIGKLSSLEDLDLSENKLNGQIPGQLGECSKLHNLCLRKSYFNGSIPFQLGYLTLQGSLDLSQNLLTQQILPELAKFTMLEHLNVSHNMLSGSIPSLFGTMTGLTSIDFSYNDLEGPVPDSGFFHRASPAAFSNNKNLCGEVLGLKPCSNTSVEKETRKKNHNVPIIIVSASLSWLILSLALFILCALSRRAKRSRESKEAMVSEARNPLSVVNYDGKIVYEDIIEATESFDEKYCIGSGGSGRVYKAKLTLGPILAIKKLLCLDGEQMEKLRSFTNEIRALTEISHKNIVKFYGFCCHGPHKFLVYDYIERGSLADVPRDDMKAK
;
A
#
# COMPACT_ATOMS: atom_id res chain seq x y z
N MET A 1 -10.02 -30.85 4.81
CA MET A 1 -9.64 -30.75 3.38
C MET A 1 -9.62 -32.15 2.82
N ASN A 2 -10.00 -32.29 1.55
CA ASN A 2 -9.75 -33.52 0.81
C ASN A 2 -8.39 -33.39 0.09
N TYR A 3 -7.68 -34.50 -0.08
CA TYR A 3 -6.37 -34.54 -0.72
C TYR A 3 -6.41 -35.37 -2.01
N LEU A 4 -7.52 -35.29 -2.76
CA LEU A 4 -7.65 -35.99 -4.04
C LEU A 4 -6.64 -35.38 -5.03
N SER A 5 -5.87 -36.23 -5.70
CA SER A 5 -4.78 -35.83 -6.59
C SER A 5 -4.74 -36.69 -7.86
N GLY A 6 -4.02 -36.22 -8.87
CA GLY A 6 -4.00 -36.84 -10.20
C GLY A 6 -5.07 -36.22 -11.10
N PHE A 7 -5.50 -36.94 -12.14
CA PHE A 7 -6.38 -36.41 -13.19
C PHE A 7 -7.86 -36.69 -12.90
N LEU A 8 -8.76 -35.84 -13.42
CA LEU A 8 -10.20 -36.11 -13.42
C LEU A 8 -10.49 -37.26 -14.42
N PRO A 9 -10.92 -38.46 -13.97
CA PRO A 9 -10.89 -39.64 -14.83
C PRO A 9 -12.04 -39.63 -15.84
N LEU A 10 -11.72 -39.95 -17.10
CA LEU A 10 -12.67 -39.99 -18.22
C LEU A 10 -13.87 -40.93 -17.99
N SER A 11 -13.75 -41.93 -17.11
CA SER A 11 -14.85 -42.81 -16.72
C SER A 11 -16.04 -42.06 -16.10
N LEU A 12 -15.84 -40.84 -15.56
CA LEU A 12 -16.93 -39.98 -15.10
C LEU A 12 -17.87 -39.53 -16.23
N ALA A 13 -17.44 -39.56 -17.51
CA ALA A 13 -18.30 -39.29 -18.67
C ALA A 13 -19.48 -40.29 -18.79
N ASN A 14 -19.40 -41.45 -18.12
CA ASN A 14 -20.48 -42.43 -18.05
C ASN A 14 -21.60 -42.05 -17.07
N LEU A 15 -21.39 -41.04 -16.20
CA LEU A 15 -22.36 -40.59 -15.19
C LEU A 15 -23.42 -39.67 -15.81
N THR A 16 -24.20 -40.17 -16.78
CA THR A 16 -25.22 -39.41 -17.55
C THR A 16 -26.32 -38.76 -16.70
N GLN A 17 -26.47 -39.18 -15.44
CA GLN A 17 -27.46 -38.66 -14.49
C GLN A 17 -26.92 -37.59 -13.54
N ILE A 18 -25.64 -37.21 -13.67
CA ILE A 18 -24.99 -36.25 -12.77
C ILE A 18 -25.67 -34.87 -12.86
N SER A 19 -26.06 -34.34 -11.70
CA SER A 19 -26.61 -32.98 -11.54
C SER A 19 -25.68 -32.03 -10.80
N LEU A 20 -24.70 -32.59 -10.08
CA LEU A 20 -23.77 -31.91 -9.20
C LEU A 20 -22.39 -32.57 -9.32
N LEU A 21 -21.33 -31.79 -9.59
CA LEU A 21 -19.95 -32.28 -9.53
C LEU A 21 -19.10 -31.32 -8.68
N TYR A 22 -18.88 -31.70 -7.43
CA TYR A 22 -18.13 -30.93 -6.44
C TYR A 22 -16.80 -31.62 -6.13
N VAL A 23 -15.71 -31.12 -6.72
CA VAL A 23 -14.33 -31.60 -6.48
C VAL A 23 -13.36 -30.45 -6.21
N GLY A 24 -13.87 -29.24 -5.91
CA GLY A 24 -13.06 -28.11 -5.48
C GLY A 24 -12.33 -28.35 -4.16
N ASN A 25 -11.28 -27.56 -3.90
CA ASN A 25 -10.40 -27.66 -2.73
C ASN A 25 -9.68 -29.02 -2.61
N ASN A 26 -8.99 -29.41 -3.69
CA ASN A 26 -8.20 -30.64 -3.81
C ASN A 26 -6.85 -30.35 -4.51
N LEU A 27 -6.13 -31.40 -4.92
CA LEU A 27 -4.86 -31.36 -5.63
C LEU A 27 -4.97 -32.00 -7.03
N ILE A 28 -6.16 -31.96 -7.64
CA ILE A 28 -6.43 -32.53 -8.96
C ILE A 28 -5.73 -31.67 -10.02
N SER A 29 -5.09 -32.31 -11.00
CA SER A 29 -4.21 -31.65 -11.96
C SER A 29 -4.41 -32.14 -13.40
N GLY A 30 -3.72 -31.48 -14.33
CA GLY A 30 -3.80 -31.73 -15.77
C GLY A 30 -4.99 -31.04 -16.43
N GLU A 31 -5.22 -31.37 -17.70
CA GLU A 31 -6.25 -30.72 -18.52
C GLU A 31 -7.63 -31.37 -18.34
N LEU A 32 -8.69 -30.58 -18.56
CA LEU A 32 -10.05 -31.08 -18.59
C LEU A 32 -10.33 -31.75 -19.94
N ASP A 33 -10.53 -33.06 -19.95
CA ASP A 33 -10.87 -33.79 -21.17
C ASP A 33 -12.27 -33.36 -21.69
N PRO A 34 -12.39 -32.82 -22.92
CA PRO A 34 -13.66 -32.31 -23.44
C PRO A 34 -14.79 -33.35 -23.46
N ARG A 35 -14.46 -34.64 -23.57
CA ARG A 35 -15.41 -35.76 -23.65
C ARG A 35 -16.19 -35.98 -22.36
N LEU A 36 -15.71 -35.46 -21.23
CA LEU A 36 -16.45 -35.45 -19.96
C LEU A 36 -17.79 -34.72 -20.10
N PHE A 37 -17.78 -33.57 -20.77
CA PHE A 37 -18.92 -32.65 -20.83
C PHE A 37 -19.96 -33.02 -21.90
N SER A 38 -19.63 -33.92 -22.83
CA SER A 38 -20.54 -34.33 -23.92
C SER A 38 -21.81 -35.06 -23.45
N ASN A 39 -21.78 -35.67 -22.26
CA ASN A 39 -22.86 -36.55 -21.77
C ASN A 39 -23.55 -36.03 -20.49
N TRP A 40 -23.03 -34.98 -19.85
CA TRP A 40 -23.52 -34.49 -18.55
C TRP A 40 -24.71 -33.52 -18.67
N ASN A 41 -25.67 -33.84 -19.55
CA ASN A 41 -26.77 -32.96 -19.94
C ASN A 41 -27.73 -32.54 -18.79
N ARG A 42 -27.61 -33.16 -17.61
CA ARG A 42 -28.37 -32.83 -16.39
C ARG A 42 -27.57 -32.00 -15.37
N LEU A 43 -26.31 -31.70 -15.63
CA LEU A 43 -25.43 -31.01 -14.69
C LEU A 43 -25.90 -29.56 -14.49
N ARG A 44 -26.08 -29.19 -13.22
CA ARG A 44 -26.50 -27.84 -12.79
C ARG A 44 -25.39 -27.09 -12.08
N PHE A 45 -24.49 -27.77 -11.40
CA PHE A 45 -23.37 -27.14 -10.69
C PHE A 45 -22.07 -27.90 -10.97
N LEU A 46 -21.05 -27.18 -11.43
CA LEU A 46 -19.72 -27.70 -11.73
C LEU A 46 -18.67 -26.91 -10.93
N GLU A 47 -18.20 -27.48 -9.83
CA GLU A 47 -17.25 -26.85 -8.92
C GLU A 47 -15.91 -27.59 -8.93
N LEU A 48 -14.95 -27.01 -9.64
CA LEU A 48 -13.57 -27.48 -9.82
C LEU A 48 -12.53 -26.53 -9.18
N HIS A 49 -13.00 -25.51 -8.45
CA HIS A 49 -12.17 -24.42 -7.93
C HIS A 49 -11.10 -24.86 -6.92
N ASN A 50 -10.00 -24.11 -6.78
CA ASN A 50 -8.91 -24.41 -5.86
C ASN A 50 -8.35 -25.83 -6.06
N ASN A 51 -7.76 -26.03 -7.24
CA ASN A 51 -7.09 -27.24 -7.72
C ASN A 51 -5.86 -26.82 -8.54
N ASN A 52 -5.24 -27.77 -9.26
CA ASN A 52 -4.07 -27.54 -10.10
C ASN A 52 -4.37 -27.90 -11.57
N PHE A 53 -5.61 -27.68 -12.04
CA PHE A 53 -5.99 -27.91 -13.44
C PHE A 53 -5.24 -26.96 -14.37
N THR A 54 -4.84 -27.47 -15.55
CA THR A 54 -4.07 -26.76 -16.57
C THR A 54 -4.81 -26.75 -17.91
N GLY A 55 -4.19 -26.20 -18.96
CA GLY A 55 -4.72 -26.23 -20.32
C GLY A 55 -5.75 -25.14 -20.61
N MET A 56 -6.46 -25.31 -21.72
CA MET A 56 -7.60 -24.47 -22.06
C MET A 56 -8.89 -24.98 -21.40
N ILE A 57 -9.85 -24.08 -21.17
CA ILE A 57 -11.19 -24.45 -20.73
C ILE A 57 -11.94 -25.06 -21.94
N PRO A 58 -12.46 -26.30 -21.86
CA PRO A 58 -13.14 -26.93 -22.99
C PRO A 58 -14.41 -26.19 -23.43
N SER A 59 -14.58 -26.03 -24.73
CA SER A 59 -15.75 -25.37 -25.33
C SER A 59 -17.05 -26.15 -25.09
N GLU A 60 -16.91 -27.45 -24.90
CA GLU A 60 -17.92 -28.47 -24.68
C GLU A 60 -18.68 -28.28 -23.37
N ILE A 61 -18.12 -27.54 -22.41
CA ILE A 61 -18.87 -27.05 -21.23
C ILE A 61 -20.09 -26.23 -21.68
N GLY A 62 -20.02 -25.53 -22.82
CA GLY A 62 -21.15 -24.82 -23.44
C GLY A 62 -22.27 -25.71 -24.01
N LEU A 63 -22.16 -27.03 -23.91
CA LEU A 63 -23.27 -27.98 -24.17
C LEU A 63 -24.17 -28.17 -22.94
N LEU A 64 -23.68 -27.80 -21.75
CA LEU A 64 -24.35 -28.01 -20.46
C LEU A 64 -25.42 -26.93 -20.21
N VAL A 65 -26.41 -26.81 -21.10
CA VAL A 65 -27.39 -25.70 -21.10
C VAL A 65 -28.20 -25.53 -19.79
N ASN A 66 -28.24 -26.56 -18.95
CA ASN A 66 -28.89 -26.55 -17.63
C ASN A 66 -27.98 -26.05 -16.48
N LEU A 67 -26.74 -25.64 -16.77
CA LEU A 67 -25.74 -25.24 -15.79
C LEU A 67 -26.10 -23.87 -15.17
N VAL A 68 -26.26 -23.87 -13.85
CA VAL A 68 -26.59 -22.72 -12.99
C VAL A 68 -25.31 -22.10 -12.41
N GLU A 69 -24.32 -22.93 -12.08
CA GLU A 69 -23.05 -22.51 -11.52
C GLU A 69 -21.86 -23.18 -12.20
N LEU A 70 -20.86 -22.36 -12.53
CA LEU A 70 -19.57 -22.81 -13.05
C LEU A 70 -18.44 -22.15 -12.25
N ALA A 71 -17.79 -22.94 -11.39
CA ALA A 71 -16.67 -22.50 -10.56
C ALA A 71 -15.36 -23.20 -10.96
N LEU A 72 -14.51 -22.48 -11.69
CA LEU A 72 -13.19 -22.93 -12.17
C LEU A 72 -12.04 -22.09 -11.56
N SER A 73 -12.32 -21.23 -10.58
CA SER A 73 -11.37 -20.30 -10.00
C SER A 73 -10.20 -20.96 -9.28
N SER A 74 -9.09 -20.25 -9.13
CA SER A 74 -7.87 -20.72 -8.43
C SER A 74 -7.34 -22.03 -9.04
N ASN A 75 -6.94 -21.94 -10.32
CA ASN A 75 -6.37 -23.00 -11.15
C ASN A 75 -5.35 -22.38 -12.14
N HIS A 76 -4.81 -23.17 -13.07
CA HIS A 76 -3.88 -22.75 -14.13
C HIS A 76 -4.50 -22.81 -15.54
N PHE A 77 -5.80 -22.51 -15.66
CA PHE A 77 -6.45 -22.42 -16.96
C PHE A 77 -5.92 -21.20 -17.75
N HIS A 78 -5.64 -21.39 -19.03
CA HIS A 78 -5.09 -20.34 -19.91
C HIS A 78 -5.79 -20.30 -21.27
N VAL A 79 -5.19 -19.60 -22.25
CA VAL A 79 -5.75 -19.33 -23.58
C VAL A 79 -6.97 -18.38 -23.54
N LEU A 80 -8.19 -18.87 -23.76
CA LEU A 80 -9.39 -18.05 -23.99
C LEU A 80 -10.55 -18.57 -23.15
N ILE A 81 -11.42 -17.67 -22.67
CA ILE A 81 -12.73 -18.08 -22.14
C ILE A 81 -13.62 -18.46 -23.34
N PRO A 82 -14.19 -19.68 -23.42
CA PRO A 82 -14.94 -20.12 -24.59
C PRO A 82 -16.16 -19.26 -24.90
N SER A 83 -16.32 -18.87 -26.16
CA SER A 83 -17.52 -18.16 -26.61
C SER A 83 -18.79 -19.01 -26.48
N SER A 84 -18.68 -20.34 -26.46
CA SER A 84 -19.78 -21.28 -26.21
C SER A 84 -20.44 -21.12 -24.83
N PHE A 85 -19.81 -20.42 -23.87
CA PHE A 85 -20.44 -20.10 -22.58
C PHE A 85 -21.69 -19.23 -22.74
N GLY A 86 -21.84 -18.51 -23.86
CA GLY A 86 -23.08 -17.80 -24.19
C GLY A 86 -24.30 -18.70 -24.48
N ASN A 87 -24.13 -20.03 -24.51
CA ASN A 87 -25.22 -20.99 -24.59
C ASN A 87 -25.78 -21.39 -23.21
N LEU A 88 -25.10 -21.01 -22.12
CA LEU A 88 -25.48 -21.38 -20.75
C LEU A 88 -26.55 -20.42 -20.22
N THR A 89 -27.76 -20.50 -20.79
CA THR A 89 -28.83 -19.52 -20.53
C THR A 89 -29.36 -19.53 -19.09
N GLU A 90 -29.22 -20.66 -18.39
CA GLU A 90 -29.57 -20.84 -16.98
C GLU A 90 -28.47 -20.39 -16.00
N LEU A 91 -27.31 -19.93 -16.50
CA LEU A 91 -26.15 -19.63 -15.66
C LEU A 91 -26.37 -18.37 -14.80
N THR A 92 -26.29 -18.55 -13.49
CA THR A 92 -26.41 -17.48 -12.49
C THR A 92 -25.06 -17.04 -11.92
N MET A 93 -24.09 -17.94 -11.85
CA MET A 93 -22.78 -17.71 -11.21
C MET A 93 -21.65 -18.23 -12.10
N LEU A 94 -20.69 -17.36 -12.42
CA LEU A 94 -19.51 -17.70 -13.21
C LEU A 94 -18.23 -17.22 -12.52
N PHE A 95 -17.45 -18.18 -11.99
CA PHE A 95 -16.22 -17.91 -11.26
C PHE A 95 -15.00 -18.46 -12.04
N LEU A 96 -14.27 -17.56 -12.69
CA LEU A 96 -13.05 -17.86 -13.46
C LEU A 96 -11.81 -17.13 -12.90
N HIS A 97 -11.96 -16.45 -11.77
CA HIS A 97 -10.91 -15.64 -11.15
C HIS A 97 -9.69 -16.46 -10.69
N GLN A 98 -8.52 -15.82 -10.57
CA GLN A 98 -7.25 -16.47 -10.20
C GLN A 98 -6.92 -17.64 -11.15
N ASN A 99 -6.73 -17.29 -12.41
CA ASN A 99 -6.31 -18.17 -13.50
C ASN A 99 -5.37 -17.40 -14.44
N GLU A 100 -4.91 -18.05 -15.50
CA GLU A 100 -4.03 -17.48 -16.53
C GLU A 100 -4.78 -17.19 -17.85
N CYS A 101 -6.12 -17.08 -17.82
CA CYS A 101 -6.94 -16.86 -19.00
C CYS A 101 -6.60 -15.53 -19.68
N SER A 102 -6.54 -15.52 -21.02
CA SER A 102 -6.08 -14.40 -21.83
C SER A 102 -7.07 -14.06 -22.96
N GLY A 103 -6.66 -13.22 -23.92
CA GLY A 103 -7.54 -12.74 -24.99
C GLY A 103 -8.55 -11.72 -24.50
N THR A 104 -9.77 -11.69 -25.06
CA THR A 104 -10.77 -10.65 -24.79
C THR A 104 -11.93 -11.13 -23.93
N PHE A 105 -12.73 -10.19 -23.40
CA PHE A 105 -14.00 -10.53 -22.79
C PHE A 105 -14.92 -11.25 -23.81
N PRO A 106 -15.40 -12.48 -23.53
CA PRO A 106 -16.26 -13.21 -24.45
C PRO A 106 -17.64 -12.54 -24.57
N HIS A 107 -17.86 -11.84 -25.68
CA HIS A 107 -19.08 -11.05 -25.91
C HIS A 107 -20.39 -11.86 -25.81
N SER A 108 -20.32 -13.16 -26.10
CA SER A 108 -21.46 -14.08 -26.01
C SER A 108 -21.98 -14.30 -24.58
N LEU A 109 -21.22 -13.99 -23.52
CA LEU A 109 -21.73 -14.00 -22.14
C LEU A 109 -22.90 -13.02 -21.94
N LEU A 110 -23.08 -12.04 -22.83
CA LEU A 110 -24.25 -11.16 -22.80
C LEU A 110 -25.58 -11.88 -23.07
N ASN A 111 -25.56 -13.13 -23.53
CA ASN A 111 -26.74 -13.98 -23.66
C ASN A 111 -27.19 -14.59 -22.32
N CYS A 112 -26.32 -14.62 -21.30
CA CYS A 112 -26.58 -15.21 -19.98
C CYS A 112 -27.40 -14.25 -19.11
N ASN A 113 -28.67 -14.02 -19.48
CA ASN A 113 -29.53 -13.01 -18.86
C ASN A 113 -29.85 -13.24 -17.37
N LEU A 114 -29.66 -14.48 -16.88
CA LEU A 114 -29.83 -14.85 -15.47
C LEU A 114 -28.57 -14.63 -14.62
N LEU A 115 -27.45 -14.21 -15.21
CA LEU A 115 -26.18 -14.02 -14.51
C LEU A 115 -26.29 -12.97 -13.39
N VAL A 116 -26.03 -13.40 -12.16
CA VAL A 116 -26.03 -12.60 -10.93
C VAL A 116 -24.61 -12.20 -10.55
N GLU A 117 -23.66 -13.12 -10.69
CA GLU A 117 -22.25 -12.93 -10.28
C GLU A 117 -21.29 -13.31 -11.41
N LEU A 118 -20.42 -12.37 -11.78
CA LEU A 118 -19.38 -12.57 -12.79
C LEU A 118 -18.00 -12.19 -12.23
N LEU A 119 -17.22 -13.22 -11.87
CA LEU A 119 -15.92 -13.06 -11.23
C LEU A 119 -14.79 -13.52 -12.17
N LEU A 120 -14.18 -12.54 -12.86
CA LEU A 120 -13.07 -12.73 -13.82
C LEU A 120 -11.74 -12.12 -13.32
N PHE A 121 -11.68 -11.69 -12.05
CA PHE A 121 -10.55 -10.95 -11.51
C PHE A 121 -9.26 -11.78 -11.44
N THR A 122 -8.10 -11.13 -11.47
CA THR A 122 -6.78 -11.79 -11.40
C THR A 122 -6.62 -12.83 -12.52
N ASN A 123 -6.49 -12.33 -13.75
CA ASN A 123 -6.29 -13.08 -14.99
C ASN A 123 -5.43 -12.23 -15.97
N ARG A 124 -5.24 -12.70 -17.22
CA ARG A 124 -4.53 -12.00 -18.30
C ARG A 124 -5.49 -11.48 -19.40
N LEU A 125 -6.78 -11.28 -19.08
CA LEU A 125 -7.80 -10.81 -20.04
C LEU A 125 -7.52 -9.37 -20.48
N SER A 126 -7.92 -9.01 -21.69
CA SER A 126 -7.49 -7.78 -22.35
C SER A 126 -8.55 -7.21 -23.30
N GLY A 127 -8.24 -6.08 -23.94
CA GLY A 127 -9.16 -5.41 -24.85
C GLY A 127 -10.37 -4.81 -24.12
N PHE A 128 -11.46 -4.57 -24.86
CA PHE A 128 -12.60 -3.82 -24.34
C PHE A 128 -13.64 -4.73 -23.67
N VAL A 129 -14.20 -4.26 -22.57
CA VAL A 129 -15.36 -4.88 -21.93
C VAL A 129 -16.65 -4.30 -22.54
N PRO A 130 -17.58 -5.14 -23.03
CA PRO A 130 -18.70 -4.66 -23.82
C PRO A 130 -19.71 -3.86 -22.97
N GLN A 131 -20.19 -2.77 -23.56
CA GLN A 131 -21.18 -1.87 -22.92
C GLN A 131 -22.56 -2.53 -22.71
N GLY A 132 -22.81 -3.70 -23.32
CA GLY A 132 -24.04 -4.48 -23.19
C GLY A 132 -24.26 -5.11 -21.81
N LEU A 133 -23.25 -5.12 -20.93
CA LEU A 133 -23.40 -5.59 -19.53
C LEU A 133 -24.53 -4.85 -18.78
N ALA A 134 -24.84 -3.61 -19.15
CA ALA A 134 -25.95 -2.85 -18.58
C ALA A 134 -27.33 -3.49 -18.79
N ASN A 135 -27.47 -4.42 -19.76
CA ASN A 135 -28.71 -5.13 -20.07
C ASN A 135 -28.91 -6.40 -19.22
N LEU A 136 -27.88 -6.89 -18.53
CA LEU A 136 -27.97 -8.07 -17.66
C LEU A 136 -28.71 -7.71 -16.36
N THR A 137 -30.04 -7.67 -16.42
CA THR A 137 -30.90 -7.14 -15.34
C THR A 137 -30.74 -7.85 -13.98
N SER A 138 -30.30 -9.12 -14.00
CA SER A 138 -30.02 -9.95 -12.82
C SER A 138 -28.67 -9.65 -12.16
N LEU A 139 -27.73 -9.00 -12.87
CA LEU A 139 -26.34 -8.85 -12.44
C LEU A 139 -26.22 -7.95 -11.20
N ARG A 140 -25.59 -8.48 -10.14
CA ARG A 140 -25.34 -7.82 -8.85
C ARG A 140 -23.86 -7.60 -8.61
N GLU A 141 -23.01 -8.56 -8.97
CA GLU A 141 -21.57 -8.49 -8.73
C GLU A 141 -20.77 -8.65 -10.02
N LEU A 142 -19.90 -7.68 -10.30
CA LEU A 142 -19.03 -7.68 -11.46
C LEU A 142 -17.58 -7.39 -11.04
N HIS A 143 -16.72 -8.41 -11.16
CA HIS A 143 -15.33 -8.33 -10.74
C HIS A 143 -14.39 -8.60 -11.93
N LEU A 144 -13.75 -7.53 -12.40
CA LEU A 144 -12.83 -7.49 -13.53
C LEU A 144 -11.41 -7.07 -13.11
N SER A 145 -11.17 -6.84 -11.82
CA SER A 145 -9.91 -6.30 -11.29
C SER A 145 -8.70 -7.19 -11.61
N GLU A 146 -7.50 -6.62 -11.67
CA GLU A 146 -6.24 -7.35 -11.94
C GLU A 146 -6.30 -8.13 -13.26
N ASN A 147 -6.45 -7.37 -14.35
CA ASN A 147 -6.44 -7.83 -15.73
C ASN A 147 -5.75 -6.75 -16.59
N ASN A 148 -5.72 -6.93 -17.91
CA ASN A 148 -5.21 -5.98 -18.90
C ASN A 148 -6.35 -5.38 -19.76
N PHE A 149 -7.58 -5.27 -19.23
CA PHE A 149 -8.69 -4.64 -19.95
C PHE A 149 -8.40 -3.17 -20.21
N SER A 150 -8.88 -2.65 -21.34
CA SER A 150 -8.60 -1.30 -21.81
C SER A 150 -9.84 -0.61 -22.37
N GLY A 151 -9.70 0.63 -22.82
CA GLY A 151 -10.80 1.44 -23.34
C GLY A 151 -11.73 1.95 -22.23
N PRO A 152 -12.95 2.43 -22.57
CA PRO A 152 -13.88 2.96 -21.60
C PRO A 152 -14.43 1.88 -20.66
N LEU A 153 -14.74 2.26 -19.42
CA LEU A 153 -15.47 1.40 -18.49
C LEU A 153 -16.80 0.92 -19.10
N PRO A 154 -17.23 -0.32 -18.82
CA PRO A 154 -18.53 -0.81 -19.24
C PRO A 154 -19.66 -0.05 -18.54
N GLN A 155 -20.77 0.19 -19.25
CA GLN A 155 -22.02 0.54 -18.58
C GLN A 155 -22.49 -0.65 -17.73
N VAL A 156 -22.80 -0.37 -16.46
CA VAL A 156 -23.45 -1.32 -15.53
C VAL A 156 -24.74 -0.74 -14.95
N CYS A 157 -25.19 0.40 -15.48
CA CYS A 157 -26.25 1.25 -14.93
C CYS A 157 -27.28 1.56 -16.03
N GLN A 158 -28.19 0.62 -16.33
CA GLN A 158 -29.34 0.88 -17.20
C GLN A 158 -30.50 -0.11 -16.96
N GLY A 159 -30.19 -1.41 -16.84
CA GLY A 159 -31.13 -2.44 -16.40
C GLY A 159 -30.56 -3.36 -15.31
N ALA A 160 -29.24 -3.60 -15.33
CA ALA A 160 -28.51 -4.32 -14.28
C ALA A 160 -28.61 -3.63 -12.91
N LYS A 161 -28.69 -4.42 -11.83
CA LYS A 161 -28.82 -3.98 -10.43
C LYS A 161 -27.51 -4.18 -9.67
N VAL A 162 -26.39 -3.79 -10.29
CA VAL A 162 -25.05 -4.00 -9.73
C VAL A 162 -24.90 -3.28 -8.39
N GLN A 163 -24.49 -4.03 -7.37
CA GLN A 163 -24.24 -3.60 -6.00
C GLN A 163 -22.73 -3.44 -5.75
N LEU A 164 -21.93 -4.34 -6.31
CA LEU A 164 -20.48 -4.36 -6.20
C LEU A 164 -19.84 -4.38 -7.59
N PHE A 165 -19.09 -3.31 -7.92
CA PHE A 165 -18.32 -3.22 -9.15
C PHE A 165 -16.83 -3.04 -8.84
N THR A 166 -16.00 -3.97 -9.31
CA THR A 166 -14.54 -3.88 -9.20
C THR A 166 -13.86 -4.04 -10.56
N ALA A 167 -13.01 -3.09 -10.92
CA ALA A 167 -12.24 -3.08 -12.15
C ALA A 167 -10.86 -2.43 -11.92
N ALA A 168 -10.32 -2.59 -10.71
CA ALA A 168 -9.03 -2.03 -10.30
C ALA A 168 -7.85 -2.73 -10.99
N PHE A 169 -6.66 -2.12 -11.02
CA PHE A 169 -5.46 -2.72 -11.63
C PHE A 169 -5.73 -3.23 -13.06
N ASN A 170 -6.10 -2.30 -13.93
CA ASN A 170 -6.39 -2.54 -15.34
C ASN A 170 -5.87 -1.33 -16.15
N ASN A 171 -6.18 -1.29 -17.44
CA ASN A 171 -5.76 -0.25 -18.36
C ASN A 171 -6.96 0.58 -18.90
N PHE A 172 -8.06 0.66 -18.14
CA PHE A 172 -9.25 1.43 -18.53
C PHE A 172 -8.94 2.93 -18.64
N THR A 173 -9.56 3.58 -19.64
CA THR A 173 -9.36 4.98 -20.00
C THR A 173 -10.68 5.75 -20.06
N GLY A 174 -10.62 7.08 -20.18
CA GLY A 174 -11.80 7.93 -20.34
C GLY A 174 -12.59 8.17 -19.06
N PRO A 175 -13.74 8.86 -19.14
CA PRO A 175 -14.52 9.27 -17.99
C PRO A 175 -15.23 8.10 -17.28
N ILE A 176 -15.42 8.24 -15.97
CA ILE A 176 -16.37 7.40 -15.22
C ILE A 176 -17.79 7.69 -15.76
N PRO A 177 -18.55 6.69 -16.23
CA PRO A 177 -19.81 6.94 -16.94
C PRO A 177 -20.89 7.63 -16.12
N LYS A 178 -21.53 8.64 -16.74
CA LYS A 178 -22.58 9.49 -16.15
C LYS A 178 -24.00 8.91 -16.18
N LYS A 179 -24.20 7.67 -16.69
CA LYS A 179 -25.55 7.12 -16.89
C LYS A 179 -26.35 7.03 -15.57
N LEU A 180 -27.67 7.19 -15.72
CA LEU A 180 -28.65 7.48 -14.67
C LEU A 180 -28.47 6.64 -13.40
N ALA A 181 -28.77 7.29 -12.27
CA ALA A 181 -28.48 6.86 -10.90
C ALA A 181 -28.58 5.34 -10.69
N CYS A 182 -27.43 4.68 -10.53
CA CYS A 182 -27.40 3.29 -10.10
C CYS A 182 -27.72 3.24 -8.60
N THR A 183 -29.01 3.11 -8.29
CA THR A 183 -29.53 3.09 -6.92
C THR A 183 -29.09 1.85 -6.16
N SER A 184 -28.74 0.76 -6.86
CA SER A 184 -28.20 -0.46 -6.25
C SER A 184 -26.73 -0.38 -5.85
N LEU A 185 -25.93 0.52 -6.46
CA LEU A 185 -24.47 0.50 -6.29
C LEU A 185 -24.07 0.92 -4.87
N VAL A 186 -23.56 -0.03 -4.10
CA VAL A 186 -23.05 0.17 -2.73
C VAL A 186 -21.55 0.43 -2.74
N ARG A 187 -20.81 -0.28 -3.59
CA ARG A 187 -19.34 -0.27 -3.57
C ARG A 187 -18.71 -0.27 -4.95
N VAL A 188 -17.76 0.65 -5.15
CA VAL A 188 -17.00 0.77 -6.39
C VAL A 188 -15.48 0.80 -6.15
N ARG A 189 -14.73 0.00 -6.90
CA ARG A 189 -13.25 -0.08 -6.84
C ARG A 189 -12.66 0.02 -8.25
N LEU A 190 -12.11 1.18 -8.62
CA LEU A 190 -11.55 1.49 -9.95
C LEU A 190 -10.09 1.97 -9.91
N HIS A 191 -9.46 1.93 -8.74
CA HIS A 191 -8.06 2.34 -8.54
C HIS A 191 -7.04 1.61 -9.42
N ASN A 192 -5.90 2.27 -9.68
CA ASN A 192 -4.85 1.79 -10.59
C ASN A 192 -5.39 1.51 -12.01
N ASN A 193 -5.78 2.59 -12.69
CA ASN A 193 -6.20 2.62 -14.09
C ASN A 193 -5.70 3.92 -14.75
N GLN A 194 -6.15 4.21 -15.98
CA GLN A 194 -5.90 5.47 -16.68
C GLN A 194 -7.18 6.33 -16.86
N LEU A 195 -8.15 6.19 -15.96
CA LEU A 195 -9.43 6.90 -16.03
C LEU A 195 -9.22 8.42 -15.93
N SER A 196 -9.98 9.16 -16.71
CA SER A 196 -9.92 10.63 -16.79
C SER A 196 -11.31 11.25 -16.59
N GLY A 197 -11.52 12.51 -17.01
CA GLY A 197 -12.76 13.24 -16.73
C GLY A 197 -12.77 13.85 -15.32
N SER A 198 -13.85 14.57 -15.00
CA SER A 198 -13.96 15.30 -13.73
C SER A 198 -15.05 14.74 -12.81
N LEU A 199 -14.71 14.50 -11.55
CA LEU A 199 -15.61 13.85 -10.59
C LEU A 199 -16.82 14.73 -10.21
N ASP A 200 -16.68 16.05 -10.26
CA ASP A 200 -17.76 17.01 -10.03
C ASP A 200 -18.80 17.05 -11.17
N ARG A 201 -18.39 16.76 -12.42
CA ARG A 201 -19.25 16.85 -13.62
C ARG A 201 -19.70 15.51 -14.17
N ASP A 202 -18.82 14.51 -14.16
CA ASP A 202 -19.01 13.25 -14.89
C ASP A 202 -19.50 12.12 -13.97
N PHE A 203 -19.17 12.17 -12.67
CA PHE A 203 -19.60 11.15 -11.71
C PHE A 203 -21.11 11.23 -11.44
N GLY A 204 -21.81 10.11 -11.67
CA GLY A 204 -23.25 9.99 -11.45
C GLY A 204 -23.68 10.17 -9.99
N VAL A 205 -24.99 10.24 -9.77
CA VAL A 205 -25.58 10.24 -8.42
C VAL A 205 -25.85 8.80 -8.01
N TYR A 206 -25.17 8.32 -6.97
CA TYR A 206 -25.30 6.96 -6.45
C TYR A 206 -25.78 7.03 -4.98
N PRO A 207 -27.10 6.95 -4.71
CA PRO A 207 -27.66 7.28 -3.39
C PRO A 207 -27.28 6.29 -2.28
N ASN A 208 -26.97 5.04 -2.63
CA ASN A 208 -26.57 3.99 -1.69
C ASN A 208 -25.07 3.70 -1.72
N LEU A 209 -24.26 4.45 -2.48
CA LEU A 209 -22.83 4.26 -2.54
C LEU A 209 -22.21 4.68 -1.20
N ASN A 210 -21.57 3.74 -0.52
CA ASN A 210 -20.85 4.01 0.72
C ASN A 210 -19.34 3.99 0.53
N TYR A 211 -18.81 3.10 -0.32
CA TYR A 211 -17.38 2.93 -0.54
C TYR A 211 -16.98 3.24 -1.98
N CYS A 212 -16.11 4.24 -2.15
CA CYS A 212 -15.57 4.67 -3.43
C CYS A 212 -14.03 4.70 -3.38
N LYS A 213 -13.36 3.81 -4.14
CA LYS A 213 -11.89 3.82 -4.28
C LYS A 213 -11.48 3.98 -5.74
N LEU A 214 -10.98 5.17 -6.07
CA LEU A 214 -10.57 5.62 -7.41
C LEU A 214 -9.08 6.03 -7.48
N SER A 215 -8.31 5.79 -6.42
CA SER A 215 -6.90 6.19 -6.32
C SER A 215 -6.03 5.75 -7.51
N HIS A 216 -4.97 6.47 -7.85
CA HIS A 216 -4.03 6.15 -8.93
C HIS A 216 -4.74 6.07 -10.29
N ASN A 217 -5.18 7.24 -10.76
CA ASN A 217 -5.85 7.48 -12.03
C ASN A 217 -5.45 8.88 -12.57
N ARG A 218 -6.15 9.37 -13.59
CA ARG A 218 -5.99 10.72 -14.18
C ARG A 218 -7.27 11.56 -13.98
N LEU A 219 -7.95 11.39 -12.84
CA LEU A 219 -9.20 12.09 -12.55
C LEU A 219 -8.93 13.53 -12.13
N GLU A 220 -9.80 14.45 -12.54
CA GLU A 220 -9.84 15.84 -12.08
C GLU A 220 -11.12 16.09 -11.26
N GLY A 221 -11.25 17.28 -10.66
CA GLY A 221 -12.43 17.66 -9.86
C GLY A 221 -12.57 16.89 -8.55
N LEU A 222 -13.32 17.45 -7.59
CA LEU A 222 -13.47 16.86 -6.26
C LEU A 222 -14.92 16.41 -6.02
N LEU A 223 -15.08 15.21 -5.45
CA LEU A 223 -16.38 14.58 -5.26
C LEU A 223 -16.99 14.89 -3.89
N SER A 224 -17.77 15.97 -3.80
CA SER A 224 -18.53 16.33 -2.60
C SER A 224 -19.81 15.49 -2.44
N ARG A 225 -19.67 14.22 -2.03
CA ARG A 225 -20.80 13.30 -1.79
C ARG A 225 -20.71 12.69 -0.39
N ASN A 226 -21.87 12.44 0.25
CA ASN A 226 -21.97 11.93 1.62
C ASN A 226 -21.74 10.40 1.69
N LEU A 227 -20.54 9.99 1.29
CA LEU A 227 -20.04 8.62 1.31
C LEU A 227 -19.51 8.27 2.71
N GLU A 228 -19.32 6.98 2.99
CA GLU A 228 -18.61 6.52 4.18
C GLU A 228 -17.09 6.50 3.94
N GLN A 229 -16.65 6.11 2.74
CA GLN A 229 -15.24 6.06 2.39
C GLN A 229 -15.00 6.61 0.97
N LEU A 230 -14.19 7.65 0.88
CA LEU A 230 -13.74 8.26 -0.37
C LEU A 230 -12.21 8.23 -0.43
N LYS A 231 -11.67 7.35 -1.30
CA LYS A 231 -10.22 7.23 -1.54
C LYS A 231 -9.91 7.57 -3.00
N VAL A 232 -9.31 8.74 -3.22
CA VAL A 232 -8.99 9.33 -4.54
C VAL A 232 -7.52 9.76 -4.65
N ALA A 233 -6.63 9.20 -3.83
CA ALA A 233 -5.19 9.46 -3.87
C ALA A 233 -4.58 9.37 -5.26
N GLY A 234 -3.48 10.09 -5.54
CA GLY A 234 -2.71 9.86 -6.77
C GLY A 234 -3.51 10.18 -8.04
N ASN A 235 -4.12 11.37 -8.09
CA ASN A 235 -4.93 11.84 -9.22
C ASN A 235 -4.50 13.27 -9.62
N MET A 236 -5.24 13.92 -10.51
CA MET A 236 -4.98 15.28 -10.99
C MET A 236 -5.95 16.31 -10.39
N ILE A 237 -6.50 16.04 -9.19
CA ILE A 237 -7.46 16.91 -8.53
C ILE A 237 -6.77 18.22 -8.12
N LYS A 238 -7.38 19.35 -8.50
CA LYS A 238 -6.89 20.72 -8.30
C LYS A 238 -7.97 21.55 -7.58
N GLY A 239 -7.57 22.72 -7.08
CA GLY A 239 -8.46 23.65 -6.38
C GLY A 239 -8.44 23.44 -4.87
N GLU A 240 -9.31 24.15 -4.16
CA GLU A 240 -9.45 24.05 -2.71
C GLU A 240 -10.39 22.90 -2.32
N ILE A 241 -10.28 22.41 -1.08
CA ILE A 241 -11.26 21.47 -0.51
C ILE A 241 -12.48 22.30 -0.06
N PRO A 242 -13.68 22.13 -0.64
CA PRO A 242 -14.84 22.96 -0.34
C PRO A 242 -15.35 22.81 1.11
N GLU A 243 -15.84 23.89 1.71
CA GLU A 243 -16.43 23.91 3.08
C GLU A 243 -17.63 22.96 3.27
N GLU A 244 -18.27 22.52 2.18
CA GLU A 244 -19.29 21.47 2.21
C GLU A 244 -18.76 20.09 2.65
N PHE A 245 -17.44 19.83 2.56
CA PHE A 245 -16.84 18.63 3.14
C PHE A 245 -17.08 18.54 4.65
N GLY A 246 -17.15 19.68 5.37
CA GLY A 246 -17.48 19.72 6.79
C GLY A 246 -18.93 19.35 7.14
N LYS A 247 -19.76 18.96 6.15
CA LYS A 247 -21.15 18.49 6.32
C LYS A 247 -21.35 17.00 5.98
N LEU A 248 -20.29 16.31 5.54
CA LEU A 248 -20.36 14.92 5.07
C LEU A 248 -20.32 13.93 6.26
N ASN A 249 -21.31 14.02 7.15
CA ASN A 249 -21.29 13.36 8.47
C ASN A 249 -21.18 11.83 8.46
N ARG A 250 -21.35 11.17 7.31
CA ARG A 250 -21.08 9.72 7.15
C ARG A 250 -19.62 9.38 6.91
N LEU A 251 -18.81 10.36 6.51
CA LEU A 251 -17.44 10.14 6.05
C LEU A 251 -16.55 9.66 7.20
N ALA A 252 -16.21 8.38 7.16
CA ALA A 252 -15.27 7.71 8.05
C ALA A 252 -13.85 7.71 7.50
N VAL A 253 -13.69 7.65 6.17
CA VAL A 253 -12.38 7.62 5.55
C VAL A 253 -12.28 8.60 4.38
N LEU A 254 -11.35 9.54 4.49
CA LEU A 254 -11.05 10.51 3.44
C LEU A 254 -9.56 10.47 3.08
N ASP A 255 -9.27 9.99 1.88
CA ASP A 255 -7.93 9.94 1.32
C ASP A 255 -7.88 10.75 0.01
N LEU A 256 -7.33 11.96 0.11
CA LEU A 256 -7.08 12.90 -0.98
C LEU A 256 -5.58 13.05 -1.30
N SER A 257 -4.74 12.15 -0.77
CA SER A 257 -3.28 12.26 -0.83
C SER A 257 -2.72 12.31 -2.28
N SER A 258 -1.50 12.78 -2.47
CA SER A 258 -0.81 12.78 -3.78
C SER A 258 -1.65 13.40 -4.91
N ASN A 259 -2.19 14.60 -4.68
CA ASN A 259 -2.99 15.36 -5.63
C ASN A 259 -2.39 16.77 -5.83
N GLN A 260 -3.14 17.70 -6.43
CA GLN A 260 -2.73 19.09 -6.69
C GLN A 260 -3.63 20.09 -5.94
N LEU A 261 -4.21 19.68 -4.81
CA LEU A 261 -5.08 20.52 -3.98
C LEU A 261 -4.30 21.69 -3.37
N VAL A 262 -4.94 22.85 -3.29
CA VAL A 262 -4.39 24.12 -2.77
C VAL A 262 -5.30 24.70 -1.68
N GLY A 263 -4.87 25.80 -1.06
CA GLY A 263 -5.67 26.47 -0.03
C GLY A 263 -5.58 25.76 1.33
N LYS A 264 -6.55 26.04 2.20
CA LYS A 264 -6.55 25.59 3.61
C LYS A 264 -7.41 24.33 3.79
N ILE A 265 -7.22 23.63 4.91
CA ILE A 265 -8.17 22.62 5.37
C ILE A 265 -9.47 23.35 5.82
N PRO A 266 -10.66 23.00 5.29
CA PRO A 266 -11.94 23.60 5.66
C PRO A 266 -12.41 23.15 7.06
N LYS A 267 -13.57 23.64 7.51
CA LYS A 267 -14.10 23.37 8.87
C LYS A 267 -14.68 21.96 9.01
N ILE A 268 -13.79 20.97 9.13
CA ILE A 268 -14.13 19.54 9.21
C ILE A 268 -14.34 18.98 10.63
N GLY A 269 -14.17 19.77 11.69
CA GLY A 269 -14.34 19.30 13.09
C GLY A 269 -15.72 18.72 13.44
N LYS A 270 -16.74 18.93 12.59
CA LYS A 270 -18.08 18.34 12.73
C LYS A 270 -18.20 16.92 12.18
N LEU A 271 -17.16 16.37 11.56
CA LEU A 271 -17.15 15.01 11.01
C LEU A 271 -16.94 13.96 12.11
N SER A 272 -17.95 13.79 12.96
CA SER A 272 -17.94 12.87 14.11
C SER A 272 -17.82 11.37 13.74
N SER A 273 -17.88 11.02 12.46
CA SER A 273 -17.64 9.67 11.96
C SER A 273 -16.20 9.46 11.47
N LEU A 274 -15.39 10.51 11.31
CA LEU A 274 -14.09 10.45 10.63
C LEU A 274 -13.05 9.69 11.46
N GLU A 275 -12.48 8.63 10.86
CA GLU A 275 -11.53 7.68 11.46
C GLU A 275 -10.14 7.75 10.81
N ASP A 276 -10.06 8.05 9.50
CA ASP A 276 -8.84 8.08 8.69
C ASP A 276 -8.87 9.33 7.78
N LEU A 277 -7.88 10.22 7.93
CA LEU A 277 -7.71 11.43 7.13
C LEU A 277 -6.28 11.52 6.56
N ASP A 278 -6.16 11.32 5.25
CA ASP A 278 -4.91 11.54 4.51
C ASP A 278 -5.09 12.67 3.48
N LEU A 279 -4.35 13.76 3.71
CA LEU A 279 -4.27 14.92 2.82
C LEU A 279 -2.83 15.13 2.29
N SER A 280 -1.93 14.18 2.53
CA SER A 280 -0.50 14.32 2.27
C SER A 280 -0.14 14.49 0.80
N GLU A 281 1.10 14.93 0.53
CA GLU A 281 1.65 15.11 -0.82
C GLU A 281 0.76 16.02 -1.71
N ASN A 282 0.25 17.12 -1.14
CA ASN A 282 -0.56 18.14 -1.81
C ASN A 282 0.09 19.53 -1.73
N LYS A 283 -0.58 20.56 -2.24
CA LYS A 283 -0.16 21.97 -2.15
C LYS A 283 -0.99 22.77 -1.13
N LEU A 284 -1.58 22.07 -0.15
CA LEU A 284 -2.34 22.66 0.96
C LEU A 284 -1.44 23.53 1.84
N ASN A 285 -1.99 24.62 2.37
CA ASN A 285 -1.24 25.64 3.08
C ASN A 285 -2.01 26.26 4.26
N GLY A 286 -1.34 27.16 4.98
CA GLY A 286 -1.88 27.81 6.17
C GLY A 286 -1.76 26.93 7.41
N GLN A 287 -2.47 27.31 8.47
CA GLN A 287 -2.42 26.60 9.75
C GLN A 287 -3.24 25.31 9.73
N ILE A 288 -2.75 24.28 10.42
CA ILE A 288 -3.54 23.10 10.75
C ILE A 288 -4.73 23.56 11.63
N PRO A 289 -6.00 23.30 11.28
CA PRO A 289 -7.13 23.78 12.07
C PRO A 289 -7.23 23.06 13.41
N GLY A 290 -7.30 23.80 14.52
CA GLY A 290 -7.51 23.20 15.85
C GLY A 290 -8.82 22.41 15.97
N GLN A 291 -9.82 22.70 15.12
CA GLN A 291 -11.07 21.94 15.03
C GLN A 291 -10.86 20.48 14.60
N LEU A 292 -9.71 20.10 14.06
CA LEU A 292 -9.38 18.67 13.86
C LEU A 292 -9.45 17.89 15.18
N GLY A 293 -9.15 18.53 16.32
CA GLY A 293 -9.29 17.94 17.65
C GLY A 293 -10.73 17.62 18.08
N GLU A 294 -11.74 18.08 17.34
CA GLU A 294 -13.17 17.78 17.59
C GLU A 294 -13.59 16.45 16.94
N CYS A 295 -12.80 15.91 15.99
CA CYS A 295 -13.07 14.64 15.31
C CYS A 295 -12.77 13.44 16.23
N SER A 296 -13.58 13.21 17.25
CA SER A 296 -13.33 12.24 18.34
C SER A 296 -13.10 10.78 17.95
N LYS A 297 -13.37 10.38 16.71
CA LYS A 297 -13.07 9.05 16.16
C LYS A 297 -11.79 8.98 15.32
N LEU A 298 -11.08 10.10 15.12
CA LEU A 298 -9.92 10.14 14.23
C LEU A 298 -8.79 9.32 14.85
N HIS A 299 -8.41 8.24 14.17
CA HIS A 299 -7.35 7.34 14.59
C HIS A 299 -6.05 7.60 13.84
N ASN A 300 -6.13 7.97 12.55
CA ASN A 300 -4.97 8.25 11.71
C ASN A 300 -5.07 9.62 11.05
N LEU A 301 -3.98 10.39 11.09
CA LEU A 301 -3.87 11.73 10.51
C LEU A 301 -2.54 11.89 9.76
N CYS A 302 -2.61 12.01 8.43
CA CYS A 302 -1.45 12.21 7.57
C CYS A 302 -1.58 13.56 6.83
N LEU A 303 -0.70 14.51 7.19
CA LEU A 303 -0.60 15.85 6.59
C LEU A 303 0.78 16.10 5.98
N ARG A 304 1.57 15.03 5.80
CA ARG A 304 2.95 15.04 5.31
C ARG A 304 3.11 15.76 3.96
N LYS A 305 4.27 16.38 3.72
CA LYS A 305 4.72 16.89 2.42
C LYS A 305 3.69 17.84 1.79
N SER A 306 3.37 18.88 2.55
CA SER A 306 2.46 19.98 2.18
C SER A 306 3.12 21.32 2.55
N TYR A 307 2.36 22.42 2.58
CA TYR A 307 2.86 23.76 2.95
C TYR A 307 2.18 24.28 4.23
N PHE A 308 1.83 23.40 5.16
CA PHE A 308 1.23 23.79 6.45
C PHE A 308 2.23 24.58 7.28
N ASN A 309 1.76 25.64 7.94
CA ASN A 309 2.60 26.59 8.69
C ASN A 309 2.02 26.97 10.05
N GLY A 310 2.80 27.68 10.86
CA GLY A 310 2.46 27.96 12.25
C GLY A 310 2.64 26.74 13.15
N SER A 311 2.05 26.77 14.35
CA SER A 311 2.16 25.72 15.35
C SER A 311 1.30 24.49 15.06
N ILE A 312 1.72 23.36 15.65
CA ILE A 312 0.87 22.18 15.83
C ILE A 312 -0.21 22.53 16.89
N PRO A 313 -1.52 22.47 16.57
CA PRO A 313 -2.55 22.86 17.54
C PRO A 313 -2.61 21.90 18.73
N PHE A 314 -2.63 22.45 19.96
CA PHE A 314 -2.75 21.64 21.19
C PHE A 314 -4.05 20.82 21.22
N GLN A 315 -5.09 21.28 20.51
CA GLN A 315 -6.37 20.60 20.39
C GLN A 315 -6.24 19.22 19.75
N LEU A 316 -5.21 18.96 18.93
CA LEU A 316 -4.97 17.62 18.39
C LEU A 316 -4.78 16.60 19.52
N GLY A 317 -4.20 17.00 20.66
CA GLY A 317 -4.05 16.15 21.86
C GLY A 317 -5.37 15.76 22.56
N TYR A 318 -6.53 16.13 22.02
CA TYR A 318 -7.82 15.57 22.44
C TYR A 318 -8.26 14.34 21.62
N LEU A 319 -7.53 14.00 20.55
CA LEU A 319 -7.83 12.84 19.71
C LEU A 319 -7.26 11.54 20.28
N THR A 320 -7.96 10.43 20.04
CA THR A 320 -7.51 9.08 20.37
C THR A 320 -6.81 8.43 19.19
N LEU A 321 -5.74 9.06 18.68
CA LEU A 321 -4.96 8.53 17.56
C LEU A 321 -4.40 7.13 17.88
N GLN A 322 -4.57 6.20 16.95
CA GLN A 322 -4.14 4.80 16.99
C GLN A 322 -3.48 4.48 15.65
N GLY A 323 -2.16 4.27 15.68
CA GLY A 323 -1.33 4.25 14.47
C GLY A 323 -0.43 5.49 14.38
N SER A 324 -0.65 6.35 13.37
CA SER A 324 0.32 7.39 12.97
C SER A 324 -0.19 8.83 13.00
N LEU A 325 0.70 9.74 13.41
CA LEU A 325 0.63 11.18 13.21
C LEU A 325 1.85 11.61 12.40
N ASP A 326 1.66 11.85 11.10
CA ASP A 326 2.72 12.33 10.21
C ASP A 326 2.45 13.76 9.74
N LEU A 327 3.25 14.68 10.25
CA LEU A 327 3.27 16.11 9.94
C LEU A 327 4.56 16.51 9.21
N SER A 328 5.38 15.55 8.76
CA SER A 328 6.72 15.80 8.23
C SER A 328 6.71 16.54 6.89
N GLN A 329 7.84 17.16 6.53
CA GLN A 329 8.03 17.87 5.27
C GLN A 329 7.00 19.00 5.07
N ASN A 330 6.83 19.85 6.09
CA ASN A 330 5.94 21.02 6.06
C ASN A 330 6.73 22.30 6.40
N LEU A 331 6.01 23.39 6.66
CA LEU A 331 6.56 24.69 7.07
C LEU A 331 6.15 25.03 8.52
N LEU A 332 5.94 24.01 9.37
CA LEU A 332 5.50 24.19 10.75
C LEU A 332 6.59 24.88 11.56
N THR A 333 6.16 25.77 12.45
CA THR A 333 7.02 26.62 13.29
C THR A 333 6.57 26.58 14.75
N GLN A 334 7.28 27.31 15.62
CA GLN A 334 7.04 27.38 17.06
C GLN A 334 7.34 26.05 17.77
N GLN A 335 7.06 26.00 19.06
CA GLN A 335 7.33 24.86 19.92
C GLN A 335 6.28 23.76 19.83
N ILE A 336 6.72 22.53 20.04
CA ILE A 336 5.86 21.37 20.22
C ILE A 336 5.19 21.49 21.59
N LEU A 337 3.85 21.44 21.64
CA LEU A 337 3.10 21.69 22.88
C LEU A 337 2.94 20.40 23.72
N PRO A 338 3.10 20.46 25.06
CA PRO A 338 3.06 19.26 25.92
C PRO A 338 1.72 18.53 25.93
N GLU A 339 0.62 19.19 25.57
CA GLU A 339 -0.72 18.60 25.46
C GLU A 339 -0.78 17.42 24.48
N LEU A 340 0.14 17.33 23.51
CA LEU A 340 0.23 16.19 22.59
C LEU A 340 0.69 14.89 23.30
N ALA A 341 1.23 14.96 24.53
CA ALA A 341 1.53 13.78 25.35
C ALA A 341 0.29 12.95 25.73
N LYS A 342 -0.92 13.51 25.55
CA LYS A 342 -2.20 12.82 25.76
C LYS A 342 -2.46 11.69 24.77
N PHE A 343 -1.68 11.59 23.70
CA PHE A 343 -1.72 10.49 22.73
C PHE A 343 -1.16 9.18 23.31
N THR A 344 -1.87 8.57 24.25
CA THR A 344 -1.42 7.34 24.95
C THR A 344 -1.33 6.10 24.04
N MET A 345 -2.07 6.10 22.92
CA MET A 345 -2.18 4.99 21.96
C MET A 345 -1.46 5.24 20.63
N LEU A 346 -0.75 6.36 20.47
CA LEU A 346 -0.06 6.69 19.23
C LEU A 346 1.23 5.86 19.09
N GLU A 347 1.40 5.18 17.96
CA GLU A 347 2.54 4.30 17.70
C GLU A 347 3.66 5.01 16.95
N HIS A 348 3.31 5.89 16.01
CA HIS A 348 4.26 6.58 15.15
C HIS A 348 4.04 8.08 15.19
N LEU A 349 5.07 8.84 15.58
CA LEU A 349 5.06 10.30 15.59
C LEU A 349 6.18 10.84 14.69
N ASN A 350 5.81 11.44 13.56
CA ASN A 350 6.75 12.02 12.62
C ASN A 350 6.48 13.52 12.43
N VAL A 351 7.44 14.36 12.82
CA VAL A 351 7.40 15.82 12.66
C VAL A 351 8.65 16.36 11.93
N SER A 352 9.42 15.47 11.28
CA SER A 352 10.69 15.84 10.67
C SER A 352 10.57 16.77 9.46
N HIS A 353 11.67 17.43 9.08
CA HIS A 353 11.71 18.40 7.99
C HIS A 353 10.65 19.50 8.15
N ASN A 354 10.76 20.24 9.25
CA ASN A 354 9.96 21.43 9.57
C ASN A 354 10.90 22.53 10.13
N MET A 355 10.33 23.59 10.71
CA MET A 355 11.05 24.68 11.40
C MET A 355 10.59 24.76 12.88
N LEU A 356 10.31 23.61 13.51
CA LEU A 356 9.89 23.53 14.91
C LEU A 356 11.07 23.87 15.82
N SER A 357 10.82 24.64 16.88
CA SER A 357 11.87 25.18 17.76
C SER A 357 11.58 24.95 19.24
N GLY A 358 12.53 25.27 20.12
CA GLY A 358 12.42 24.94 21.55
C GLY A 358 12.67 23.47 21.83
N SER A 359 12.18 22.96 22.97
CA SER A 359 12.46 21.60 23.42
C SER A 359 11.36 20.59 23.05
N ILE A 360 11.75 19.32 22.98
CA ILE A 360 10.81 18.20 22.94
C ILE A 360 10.19 18.08 24.35
N PRO A 361 8.86 18.13 24.53
CA PRO A 361 8.25 18.11 25.85
C PRO A 361 8.61 16.83 26.63
N SER A 362 9.11 16.98 27.86
CA SER A 362 9.47 15.84 28.73
C SER A 362 8.32 14.87 28.98
N LEU A 363 7.07 15.39 28.98
CA LEU A 363 5.84 14.59 29.04
C LEU A 363 5.71 13.56 27.91
N PHE A 364 6.42 13.70 26.77
CA PHE A 364 6.41 12.67 25.73
C PHE A 364 7.03 11.35 26.20
N GLY A 365 7.87 11.37 27.25
CA GLY A 365 8.36 10.16 27.92
C GLY A 365 7.25 9.32 28.57
N THR A 366 6.04 9.85 28.76
CA THR A 366 4.88 9.10 29.28
C THR A 366 4.03 8.45 28.18
N MET A 367 4.36 8.65 26.90
CA MET A 367 3.59 8.11 25.77
C MET A 367 3.92 6.63 25.54
N THR A 368 3.23 5.75 26.28
CA THR A 368 3.50 4.30 26.29
C THR A 368 3.26 3.58 24.97
N GLY A 369 2.47 4.15 24.06
CA GLY A 369 2.18 3.57 22.74
C GLY A 369 3.31 3.71 21.72
N LEU A 370 4.26 4.64 21.91
CA LEU A 370 5.24 4.98 20.87
C LEU A 370 6.18 3.80 20.55
N THR A 371 6.22 3.45 19.27
CA THR A 371 7.13 2.47 18.67
C THR A 371 8.15 3.13 17.73
N SER A 372 7.81 4.29 17.15
CA SER A 372 8.70 5.05 16.27
C SER A 372 8.51 6.56 16.42
N ILE A 373 9.62 7.31 16.34
CA ILE A 373 9.66 8.77 16.38
C ILE A 373 10.62 9.31 15.33
N ASP A 374 10.30 10.48 14.76
CA ASP A 374 11.22 11.28 13.95
C ASP A 374 10.99 12.79 14.17
N PHE A 375 11.97 13.45 14.79
CA PHE A 375 12.06 14.89 15.05
C PHE A 375 13.15 15.56 14.20
N SER A 376 13.72 14.85 13.21
CA SER A 376 14.91 15.31 12.48
C SER A 376 14.67 16.53 11.59
N TYR A 377 15.73 17.24 11.21
CA TYR A 377 15.65 18.41 10.33
C TYR A 377 14.63 19.46 10.85
N ASN A 378 14.93 20.02 12.02
CA ASN A 378 14.16 21.06 12.72
C ASN A 378 15.12 22.00 13.48
N ASP A 379 14.58 23.00 14.20
CA ASP A 379 15.34 23.96 15.00
C ASP A 379 15.29 23.62 16.52
N LEU A 380 15.10 22.34 16.88
CA LEU A 380 14.91 21.92 18.28
C LEU A 380 16.21 21.99 19.10
N GLU A 381 16.06 22.27 20.40
CA GLU A 381 17.16 22.41 21.36
C GLU A 381 16.80 21.96 22.78
N GLY A 382 17.82 21.62 23.57
CA GLY A 382 17.67 21.17 24.96
C GLY A 382 17.58 19.65 25.11
N PRO A 383 17.17 19.17 26.30
CA PRO A 383 17.15 17.75 26.62
C PRO A 383 16.05 17.00 25.86
N VAL A 384 16.39 15.82 25.36
CA VAL A 384 15.44 14.79 24.91
C VAL A 384 14.78 14.14 26.16
N PRO A 385 13.49 13.74 26.11
CA PRO A 385 12.81 13.14 27.26
C PRO A 385 13.51 11.90 27.82
N ASP A 386 13.89 11.95 29.10
CA ASP A 386 14.46 10.83 29.85
C ASP A 386 13.42 9.71 29.99
N SER A 387 13.60 8.66 29.18
CA SER A 387 12.75 7.48 29.17
C SER A 387 13.38 6.36 28.35
N GLY A 388 13.14 5.11 28.75
CA GLY A 388 13.72 3.94 28.10
C GLY A 388 13.36 3.80 26.61
N PHE A 389 12.26 4.39 26.14
CA PHE A 389 11.94 4.45 24.70
C PHE A 389 12.88 5.40 23.96
N PHE A 390 12.98 6.66 24.39
CA PHE A 390 13.84 7.66 23.75
C PHE A 390 15.32 7.27 23.80
N HIS A 391 15.79 6.60 24.87
CA HIS A 391 17.19 6.12 24.96
C HIS A 391 17.52 5.03 23.93
N ARG A 392 16.52 4.27 23.46
CA ARG A 392 16.65 3.26 22.41
C ARG A 392 16.31 3.78 21.01
N ALA A 393 15.79 5.00 20.90
CA ALA A 393 15.42 5.59 19.63
C ALA A 393 16.65 5.86 18.77
N SER A 394 16.50 5.72 17.45
CA SER A 394 17.63 5.79 16.52
C SER A 394 18.12 7.26 16.39
N PRO A 395 19.43 7.57 16.51
CA PRO A 395 19.92 8.96 16.57
C PRO A 395 19.57 9.89 15.39
N ALA A 396 19.09 9.36 14.26
CA ALA A 396 18.70 10.17 13.10
C ALA A 396 17.39 10.86 13.35
N ALA A 397 16.49 10.27 14.16
CA ALA A 397 15.27 10.88 14.65
C ALA A 397 15.53 12.23 15.36
N PHE A 398 16.77 12.50 15.77
CA PHE A 398 17.18 13.77 16.39
C PHE A 398 18.20 14.56 15.55
N SER A 399 18.64 14.02 14.41
CA SER A 399 19.68 14.64 13.58
C SER A 399 19.24 15.93 12.92
N ASN A 400 20.20 16.79 12.58
CA ASN A 400 19.95 18.09 11.95
C ASN A 400 18.98 18.96 12.79
N ASN A 401 19.20 18.96 14.11
CA ASN A 401 18.61 19.88 15.06
C ASN A 401 19.68 20.77 15.68
N LYS A 402 19.28 21.93 16.21
CA LYS A 402 20.17 23.01 16.64
C LYS A 402 21.05 22.62 17.82
N ASN A 403 20.48 22.14 18.92
CA ASN A 403 21.19 21.82 20.17
C ASN A 403 20.48 20.73 21.00
N LEU A 404 20.03 19.63 20.39
CA LEU A 404 19.48 18.49 21.15
C LEU A 404 20.58 17.74 21.91
N CYS A 405 20.29 17.36 23.17
CA CYS A 405 21.20 16.61 24.05
C CYS A 405 20.44 15.57 24.88
N GLY A 406 21.13 14.58 25.47
CA GLY A 406 20.52 13.60 26.37
C GLY A 406 21.21 12.23 26.35
N GLU A 407 20.68 11.27 27.10
CA GLU A 407 21.19 9.88 27.17
C GLU A 407 20.72 9.01 25.99
N VAL A 408 20.77 9.57 24.77
CA VAL A 408 20.50 8.85 23.53
C VAL A 408 21.82 8.56 22.83
N LEU A 409 22.02 7.31 22.41
CA LEU A 409 23.22 6.91 21.66
C LEU A 409 23.40 7.81 20.44
N GLY A 410 24.53 8.52 20.35
CA GLY A 410 24.86 9.45 19.26
C GLY A 410 24.49 10.92 19.49
N LEU A 411 23.78 11.27 20.57
CA LEU A 411 23.66 12.65 21.05
C LEU A 411 24.76 12.97 22.06
N LYS A 412 25.03 14.28 22.25
CA LYS A 412 25.89 14.74 23.35
C LYS A 412 25.11 14.70 24.67
N PRO A 413 25.74 14.33 25.80
CA PRO A 413 25.15 14.56 27.11
C PRO A 413 24.84 16.05 27.32
N CYS A 414 23.77 16.37 28.04
CA CYS A 414 23.45 17.74 28.38
C CYS A 414 24.44 18.29 29.43
N SER A 415 25.07 19.43 29.14
CA SER A 415 25.93 20.11 30.11
C SER A 415 25.10 20.71 31.24
N ASN A 416 25.32 20.26 32.49
CA ASN A 416 24.81 20.96 33.66
C ASN A 416 25.45 22.36 33.73
N THR A 417 24.65 23.40 33.56
CA THR A 417 25.09 24.80 33.67
C THR A 417 25.30 25.21 35.13
N SER A 418 26.43 24.79 35.71
CA SER A 418 27.10 25.63 36.71
C SER A 418 27.56 26.91 35.99
N VAL A 419 27.04 28.06 36.40
CA VAL A 419 27.29 29.35 35.76
C VAL A 419 28.75 29.77 35.94
N GLU A 420 29.61 29.50 34.96
CA GLU A 420 30.94 30.09 34.88
C GLU A 420 30.88 31.46 34.17
N LYS A 421 31.29 32.49 34.91
CA LYS A 421 31.36 33.87 34.43
C LYS A 421 32.64 34.07 33.61
N GLU A 422 32.56 34.04 32.29
CA GLU A 422 33.69 34.50 31.47
C GLU A 422 33.89 36.02 31.58
N THR A 423 35.01 36.41 32.18
CA THR A 423 35.44 37.81 32.24
C THR A 423 36.04 38.26 30.91
N ARG A 424 35.35 39.17 30.21
CA ARG A 424 35.89 39.89 29.04
C ARG A 424 37.25 40.54 29.34
N LYS A 425 38.24 40.29 28.48
CA LYS A 425 39.35 41.23 28.23
C LYS A 425 39.28 41.72 26.78
N LYS A 426 39.25 43.05 26.60
CA LYS A 426 39.40 43.72 25.30
C LYS A 426 40.89 43.84 24.97
N ASN A 427 41.21 43.92 23.67
CA ASN A 427 42.20 44.87 23.14
C ASN A 427 41.94 45.13 21.64
N HIS A 428 42.30 46.33 21.17
CA HIS A 428 42.20 46.77 19.77
C HIS A 428 43.61 47.02 19.19
N ASN A 429 43.80 46.81 17.87
CA ASN A 429 44.25 47.83 16.89
C ASN A 429 44.50 47.25 15.47
N VAL A 430 44.36 48.10 14.42
CA VAL A 430 44.32 47.82 12.94
C VAL A 430 44.75 49.10 12.18
N PRO A 431 45.68 49.11 11.17
CA PRO A 431 45.51 48.70 9.74
C PRO A 431 46.48 47.56 9.31
N ILE A 432 46.54 46.95 8.11
CA ILE A 432 46.20 47.18 6.67
C ILE A 432 47.33 47.76 5.77
N ILE A 433 47.77 46.95 4.78
CA ILE A 433 48.23 47.38 3.44
C ILE A 433 47.57 46.46 2.40
N ILE A 434 46.88 47.03 1.40
CA ILE A 434 46.30 46.31 0.25
C ILE A 434 46.54 47.12 -1.03
N VAL A 435 47.31 46.58 -1.98
CA VAL A 435 47.09 46.72 -3.44
C VAL A 435 47.67 45.49 -4.15
N SER A 436 46.83 44.73 -4.88
CA SER A 436 47.15 43.87 -6.06
C SER A 436 46.23 42.64 -6.22
N ALA A 437 45.44 42.27 -5.21
CA ALA A 437 44.64 41.03 -5.24
C ALA A 437 43.47 41.00 -6.25
N SER A 438 43.02 42.15 -6.76
CA SER A 438 41.79 42.26 -7.57
C SER A 438 41.89 41.61 -8.95
N LEU A 439 43.03 41.72 -9.65
CA LEU A 439 43.20 41.12 -10.97
C LEU A 439 43.38 39.61 -10.88
N SER A 440 44.12 39.14 -9.88
CA SER A 440 44.31 37.71 -9.58
C SER A 440 42.99 37.02 -9.21
N TRP A 441 42.14 37.66 -8.39
CA TRP A 441 40.81 37.13 -8.06
C TRP A 441 39.86 37.06 -9.26
N LEU A 442 39.94 38.00 -10.21
CA LEU A 442 39.10 37.96 -11.41
C LEU A 442 39.49 36.78 -12.33
N ILE A 443 40.79 36.56 -12.52
CA ILE A 443 41.30 35.41 -13.30
C ILE A 443 40.98 34.09 -12.58
N LEU A 444 41.16 34.03 -11.26
CA LEU A 444 40.85 32.85 -10.46
C LEU A 444 39.36 32.53 -10.46
N SER A 445 38.48 33.53 -10.38
CA SER A 445 37.02 33.33 -10.42
C SER A 445 36.53 32.86 -11.79
N LEU A 446 37.12 33.38 -12.88
CA LEU A 446 36.81 32.91 -14.24
C LEU A 446 37.31 31.48 -14.48
N ALA A 447 38.50 31.14 -13.99
CA ALA A 447 39.02 29.77 -14.03
C ALA A 447 38.16 28.81 -13.20
N LEU A 448 37.77 29.20 -11.98
CA LEU A 448 36.83 28.45 -11.13
C LEU A 448 35.46 28.30 -11.80
N PHE A 449 34.95 29.30 -12.51
CA PHE A 449 33.68 29.23 -13.22
C PHE A 449 33.75 28.27 -14.41
N ILE A 450 34.84 28.30 -15.19
CA ILE A 450 35.07 27.35 -16.30
C ILE A 450 35.25 25.92 -15.75
N LEU A 451 36.02 25.74 -14.67
CA LEU A 451 36.14 24.45 -13.97
C LEU A 451 34.81 23.98 -13.37
N CYS A 452 33.95 24.88 -12.87
CA CYS A 452 32.60 24.56 -12.42
C CYS A 452 31.69 24.17 -13.60
N ALA A 453 31.80 24.82 -14.75
CA ALA A 453 31.00 24.49 -15.93
C ALA A 453 31.39 23.13 -16.53
N LEU A 454 32.71 22.85 -16.61
CA LEU A 454 33.24 21.56 -17.06
C LEU A 454 32.95 20.44 -16.06
N SER A 455 33.12 20.69 -14.75
CA SER A 455 32.78 19.70 -13.71
C SER A 455 31.27 19.49 -13.59
N ARG A 456 30.40 20.47 -13.86
CA ARG A 456 28.94 20.24 -13.98
C ARG A 456 28.58 19.40 -15.20
N ARG A 457 29.27 19.58 -16.34
CA ARG A 457 29.11 18.67 -17.50
C ARG A 457 29.59 17.25 -17.18
N ALA A 458 30.68 17.08 -16.43
CA ALA A 458 31.14 15.78 -15.97
C ALA A 458 30.24 15.15 -14.88
N LYS A 459 29.71 15.94 -13.94
CA LYS A 459 28.86 15.48 -12.84
C LYS A 459 27.49 15.00 -13.33
N ARG A 460 26.93 15.64 -14.37
CA ARG A 460 25.70 15.17 -15.05
C ARG A 460 25.87 13.80 -15.75
N SER A 461 27.11 13.33 -15.91
CA SER A 461 27.45 11.97 -16.36
C SER A 461 27.72 10.98 -15.20
N ARG A 462 27.91 11.50 -13.97
CA ARG A 462 28.43 10.75 -12.81
C ARG A 462 27.43 10.61 -11.64
N GLU A 463 26.34 11.38 -11.63
CA GLU A 463 25.23 11.26 -10.67
C GLU A 463 24.40 9.96 -10.80
N SER A 464 24.85 8.99 -11.60
CA SER A 464 24.24 7.66 -11.74
C SER A 464 24.87 6.56 -10.87
N LYS A 465 25.88 6.85 -10.02
CA LYS A 465 26.66 5.76 -9.37
C LYS A 465 27.02 5.82 -7.88
N GLU A 466 27.06 6.95 -7.18
CA GLU A 466 27.64 6.99 -5.81
C GLU A 466 26.81 7.81 -4.81
N ALA A 467 26.07 7.12 -3.94
CA ALA A 467 25.50 7.68 -2.69
C ALA A 467 25.12 6.59 -1.67
N MET A 468 26.09 5.85 -1.11
CA MET A 468 25.89 5.18 0.19
C MET A 468 27.19 4.97 0.96
N VAL A 469 27.27 5.61 2.14
CA VAL A 469 28.04 5.13 3.31
C VAL A 469 27.22 5.58 4.53
N SER A 470 26.81 4.63 5.36
CA SER A 470 25.93 4.86 6.51
C SER A 470 26.38 3.99 7.68
N GLU A 471 26.83 4.60 8.78
CA GLU A 471 27.19 3.87 9.99
C GLU A 471 25.97 3.61 10.89
N ALA A 472 25.72 2.32 11.11
CA ALA A 472 25.32 1.74 12.39
C ALA A 472 24.10 2.35 13.12
N ARG A 473 22.90 1.89 12.73
CA ARG A 473 21.84 1.59 13.71
C ARG A 473 21.42 0.15 13.50
N ASN A 474 20.82 -0.45 14.51
CA ASN A 474 20.14 -1.73 14.40
C ASN A 474 18.68 -1.47 13.98
N PRO A 475 18.32 -1.51 12.68
CA PRO A 475 17.06 -0.91 12.20
C PRO A 475 15.84 -1.84 12.37
N LEU A 476 16.07 -3.02 12.96
CA LEU A 476 15.13 -4.11 13.15
C LEU A 476 14.28 -3.95 14.44
N SER A 477 14.46 -2.86 15.18
CA SER A 477 13.68 -2.53 16.37
C SER A 477 12.31 -1.93 16.05
N VAL A 478 12.07 -1.50 14.80
CA VAL A 478 10.79 -0.98 14.32
C VAL A 478 9.93 -2.15 13.85
N VAL A 479 8.86 -2.47 14.57
CA VAL A 479 7.79 -3.34 14.05
C VAL A 479 7.04 -2.56 12.98
N ASN A 480 6.67 -3.22 11.87
CA ASN A 480 6.10 -2.61 10.65
C ASN A 480 7.10 -1.80 9.81
N TYR A 481 8.37 -2.21 9.79
CA TYR A 481 9.42 -1.58 8.99
C TYR A 481 9.35 -1.95 7.49
N ASP A 482 9.62 -0.97 6.59
CA ASP A 482 9.50 -1.06 5.12
C ASP A 482 10.75 -1.61 4.38
N GLY A 483 11.76 -2.01 5.15
CA GLY A 483 12.95 -2.73 4.68
C GLY A 483 14.02 -1.89 3.98
N LYS A 484 13.75 -0.60 3.71
CA LYS A 484 14.57 0.28 2.85
C LYS A 484 15.98 0.63 3.40
N ILE A 485 16.17 0.63 4.71
CA ILE A 485 17.42 1.01 5.41
C ILE A 485 18.37 -0.18 5.55
N VAL A 486 17.84 -1.39 5.78
CA VAL A 486 18.62 -2.65 5.80
C VAL A 486 18.71 -3.31 4.43
N TYR A 487 18.15 -2.70 3.39
CA TYR A 487 18.08 -3.31 2.05
C TYR A 487 19.48 -3.68 1.56
N GLU A 488 20.40 -2.70 1.49
CA GLU A 488 21.76 -2.95 1.00
C GLU A 488 22.56 -3.85 1.95
N ASP A 489 22.42 -3.69 3.28
CA ASP A 489 23.06 -4.58 4.26
C ASP A 489 22.63 -6.06 4.07
N ILE A 490 21.37 -6.31 3.70
CA ILE A 490 20.84 -7.65 3.42
C ILE A 490 21.31 -8.17 2.06
N ILE A 491 21.39 -7.30 1.04
CA ILE A 491 21.96 -7.65 -0.27
C ILE A 491 23.44 -8.02 -0.13
N GLU A 492 24.22 -7.27 0.65
CA GLU A 492 25.62 -7.57 0.94
C GLU A 492 25.75 -8.86 1.76
N ALA A 493 25.04 -8.98 2.89
CA ALA A 493 25.12 -10.14 3.79
C ALA A 493 24.55 -11.46 3.22
N THR A 494 23.91 -11.42 2.05
CA THR A 494 23.45 -12.60 1.30
C THR A 494 24.12 -12.74 -0.07
N GLU A 495 25.11 -11.90 -0.39
CA GLU A 495 25.76 -11.79 -1.71
C GLU A 495 24.73 -11.80 -2.87
N SER A 496 23.76 -10.88 -2.81
CA SER A 496 22.62 -10.80 -3.75
C SER A 496 21.72 -12.03 -3.78
N PHE A 497 21.54 -12.69 -2.62
CA PHE A 497 20.78 -13.93 -2.44
C PHE A 497 21.39 -15.15 -3.14
N ASP A 498 22.70 -15.34 -2.99
CA ASP A 498 23.43 -16.52 -3.45
C ASP A 498 22.90 -17.81 -2.78
N GLU A 499 22.88 -18.93 -3.53
CA GLU A 499 22.38 -20.22 -3.06
C GLU A 499 23.12 -20.74 -1.81
N LYS A 500 24.39 -20.37 -1.59
CA LYS A 500 25.15 -20.80 -0.40
C LYS A 500 24.59 -20.26 0.92
N TYR A 501 23.75 -19.22 0.87
CA TYR A 501 23.03 -18.67 2.02
C TYR A 501 21.59 -19.18 2.12
N CYS A 502 21.11 -19.98 1.17
CA CYS A 502 19.76 -20.54 1.16
C CYS A 502 19.64 -21.63 2.25
N ILE A 503 18.73 -21.42 3.20
CA ILE A 503 18.46 -22.33 4.34
C ILE A 503 17.10 -23.03 4.23
N GLY A 504 16.34 -22.78 3.16
CA GLY A 504 15.07 -23.46 2.91
C GLY A 504 14.36 -22.93 1.67
N SER A 505 13.56 -23.77 1.03
CA SER A 505 12.76 -23.39 -0.15
C SER A 505 11.39 -24.05 -0.12
N GLY A 506 10.39 -23.39 -0.71
CA GLY A 506 9.02 -23.91 -0.82
C GLY A 506 8.18 -23.07 -1.78
N GLY A 507 6.91 -23.43 -1.97
CA GLY A 507 6.05 -22.82 -3.00
C GLY A 507 5.86 -21.30 -2.89
N SER A 508 6.02 -20.72 -1.70
CA SER A 508 5.94 -19.26 -1.51
C SER A 508 7.26 -18.51 -1.71
N GLY A 509 8.41 -19.19 -1.77
CA GLY A 509 9.71 -18.52 -1.89
C GLY A 509 10.88 -19.30 -1.28
N ARG A 510 12.00 -18.60 -1.12
CA ARG A 510 13.25 -19.13 -0.56
C ARG A 510 13.65 -18.33 0.68
N VAL A 511 14.20 -19.00 1.68
CA VAL A 511 14.66 -18.40 2.94
C VAL A 511 16.17 -18.40 2.95
N TYR A 512 16.77 -17.24 3.20
CA TYR A 512 18.22 -17.03 3.23
C TYR A 512 18.67 -16.62 4.63
N LYS A 513 19.84 -17.08 5.06
CA LYS A 513 20.48 -16.66 6.31
C LYS A 513 21.32 -15.42 6.05
N ALA A 514 20.91 -14.26 6.58
CA ALA A 514 21.68 -13.03 6.51
C ALA A 514 22.37 -12.78 7.86
N LYS A 515 23.67 -12.49 7.84
CA LYS A 515 24.44 -12.07 9.02
C LYS A 515 24.89 -10.62 8.84
N LEU A 516 24.14 -9.69 9.41
CA LEU A 516 24.44 -8.27 9.29
C LEU A 516 25.71 -7.90 10.05
N THR A 517 26.51 -6.97 9.51
CA THR A 517 27.85 -6.62 10.00
C THR A 517 27.84 -6.03 11.43
N LEU A 518 26.73 -5.41 11.84
CA LEU A 518 26.52 -4.79 13.15
C LEU A 518 25.12 -5.13 13.73
N GLY A 519 24.54 -6.27 13.35
CA GLY A 519 23.17 -6.65 13.71
C GLY A 519 23.00 -8.14 14.07
N PRO A 520 21.77 -8.57 14.41
CA PRO A 520 21.46 -9.98 14.65
C PRO A 520 21.54 -10.81 13.36
N ILE A 521 21.55 -12.14 13.52
CA ILE A 521 21.38 -13.08 12.41
C ILE A 521 19.89 -13.13 12.06
N LEU A 522 19.56 -13.07 10.77
CA LEU A 522 18.19 -13.00 10.26
C LEU A 522 17.87 -14.14 9.31
N ALA A 523 16.59 -14.51 9.27
CA ALA A 523 16.00 -15.34 8.23
C ALA A 523 15.23 -14.45 7.25
N ILE A 524 15.72 -14.35 6.01
CA ILE A 524 15.16 -13.49 4.96
C ILE A 524 14.38 -14.35 3.96
N LYS A 525 13.04 -14.31 4.02
CA LYS A 525 12.19 -15.01 3.06
C LYS A 525 12.02 -14.15 1.80
N LYS A 526 12.84 -14.40 0.78
CA LYS A 526 12.71 -13.82 -0.56
C LYS A 526 11.61 -14.53 -1.33
N LEU A 527 10.60 -13.80 -1.77
CA LEU A 527 9.61 -14.34 -2.68
C LEU A 527 10.21 -14.51 -4.07
N LEU A 528 9.81 -15.58 -4.78
CA LEU A 528 10.25 -15.86 -6.14
C LEU A 528 9.55 -14.92 -7.15
N CYS A 529 10.06 -13.70 -7.26
CA CYS A 529 9.80 -12.79 -8.38
C CYS A 529 10.45 -13.34 -9.66
N LEU A 530 9.74 -14.25 -10.34
CA LEU A 530 9.97 -14.52 -11.76
C LEU A 530 9.29 -13.41 -12.56
N ASP A 531 9.96 -12.92 -13.61
CA ASP A 531 9.44 -11.85 -14.45
C ASP A 531 8.17 -12.30 -15.18
N GLY A 532 7.03 -11.71 -14.80
CA GLY A 532 5.70 -12.02 -15.34
C GLY A 532 4.57 -12.02 -14.30
N GLU A 533 4.87 -12.32 -13.03
CA GLU A 533 3.85 -12.59 -11.98
C GLU A 533 3.80 -11.55 -10.85
N GLN A 534 4.17 -10.30 -11.14
CA GLN A 534 4.47 -9.32 -10.09
C GLN A 534 3.27 -8.92 -9.21
N MET A 535 2.02 -9.08 -9.68
CA MET A 535 0.80 -8.64 -8.99
C MET A 535 0.20 -9.68 -8.04
N GLU A 536 0.05 -10.94 -8.44
CA GLU A 536 -0.43 -11.99 -7.53
C GLU A 536 0.54 -12.22 -6.38
N LYS A 537 1.85 -12.21 -6.66
CA LYS A 537 2.87 -12.33 -5.63
C LYS A 537 2.96 -11.07 -4.76
N LEU A 538 2.63 -9.88 -5.27
CA LEU A 538 2.45 -8.68 -4.43
C LEU A 538 1.20 -8.80 -3.55
N ARG A 539 0.07 -9.32 -4.05
CA ARG A 539 -1.14 -9.57 -3.27
C ARG A 539 -0.90 -10.64 -2.19
N SER A 540 -0.22 -11.73 -2.54
CA SER A 540 0.21 -12.77 -1.59
C SER A 540 1.15 -12.20 -0.52
N PHE A 541 2.16 -11.41 -0.92
CA PHE A 541 3.03 -10.68 0.00
C PHE A 541 2.26 -9.73 0.92
N THR A 542 1.34 -8.93 0.40
CA THR A 542 0.50 -8.01 1.21
C THR A 542 -0.44 -8.77 2.15
N ASN A 543 -0.97 -9.92 1.74
CA ASN A 543 -1.80 -10.78 2.58
C ASN A 543 -0.98 -11.48 3.67
N GLU A 544 0.23 -11.96 3.33
CA GLU A 544 1.16 -12.57 4.28
C GLU A 544 1.66 -11.53 5.29
N ILE A 545 2.02 -10.31 4.85
CA ILE A 545 2.31 -9.17 5.73
C ILE A 545 1.10 -8.90 6.64
N ARG A 546 -0.09 -8.70 6.07
CA ARG A 546 -1.31 -8.42 6.85
C ARG A 546 -1.53 -9.46 7.95
N ALA A 547 -1.50 -10.75 7.59
CA ALA A 547 -1.65 -11.83 8.55
C ALA A 547 -0.55 -11.83 9.62
N LEU A 548 0.72 -11.60 9.24
CA LEU A 548 1.84 -11.56 10.19
C LEU A 548 1.84 -10.31 11.09
N THR A 549 1.24 -9.20 10.64
CA THR A 549 1.03 -8.00 11.48
C THR A 549 -0.19 -8.12 12.38
N GLU A 550 -1.21 -8.91 12.00
CA GLU A 550 -2.44 -9.11 12.76
C GLU A 550 -2.32 -10.28 13.78
N ILE A 551 -1.43 -11.25 13.55
CA ILE A 551 -1.26 -12.43 14.43
C ILE A 551 -0.16 -12.18 15.48
N SER A 552 -0.57 -12.04 16.73
CA SER A 552 0.33 -12.06 17.90
C SER A 552 0.21 -13.41 18.63
N HIS A 553 1.21 -14.29 18.47
CA HIS A 553 1.23 -15.59 19.14
C HIS A 553 2.65 -16.04 19.52
N LYS A 554 2.83 -16.48 20.78
CA LYS A 554 4.12 -16.84 21.39
C LYS A 554 4.92 -17.96 20.71
N ASN A 555 4.28 -18.78 19.87
CA ASN A 555 4.93 -19.89 19.15
C ASN A 555 5.19 -19.59 17.66
N ILE A 556 5.03 -18.32 17.22
CA ILE A 556 5.33 -17.90 15.85
C ILE A 556 6.69 -17.20 15.83
N VAL A 557 7.49 -17.47 14.79
CA VAL A 557 8.79 -16.82 14.60
C VAL A 557 8.61 -15.32 14.52
N LYS A 558 9.37 -14.57 15.32
CA LYS A 558 9.24 -13.12 15.39
C LYS A 558 9.49 -12.48 14.02
N PHE A 559 8.45 -11.84 13.50
CA PHE A 559 8.51 -11.04 12.27
C PHE A 559 8.99 -9.63 12.62
N TYR A 560 10.00 -9.13 11.90
CA TYR A 560 10.55 -7.79 12.09
C TYR A 560 9.96 -6.77 11.10
N GLY A 561 9.70 -7.19 9.86
CA GLY A 561 9.19 -6.30 8.82
C GLY A 561 9.37 -6.89 7.43
N PHE A 562 9.12 -6.07 6.41
CA PHE A 562 9.14 -6.50 5.01
C PHE A 562 9.87 -5.46 4.16
N CYS A 563 10.42 -5.86 3.02
CA CYS A 563 11.05 -4.94 2.08
C CYS A 563 10.27 -4.84 0.76
N CYS A 564 9.97 -3.60 0.38
CA CYS A 564 9.35 -3.22 -0.91
C CYS A 564 10.32 -2.39 -1.78
N HIS A 565 11.64 -2.57 -1.62
CA HIS A 565 12.65 -1.72 -2.27
C HIS A 565 13.35 -2.40 -3.45
N GLY A 566 13.54 -1.64 -4.53
CA GLY A 566 14.17 -2.12 -5.76
C GLY A 566 13.39 -3.27 -6.43
N PRO A 567 14.07 -4.27 -7.03
CA PRO A 567 13.43 -5.43 -7.66
C PRO A 567 13.00 -6.51 -6.65
N HIS A 568 13.40 -6.40 -5.38
CA HIS A 568 13.26 -7.47 -4.40
C HIS A 568 12.09 -7.25 -3.44
N LYS A 569 11.32 -8.32 -3.20
CA LYS A 569 10.25 -8.38 -2.20
C LYS A 569 10.59 -9.51 -1.23
N PHE A 570 10.84 -9.17 0.04
CA PHE A 570 11.23 -10.15 1.05
C PHE A 570 10.69 -9.82 2.44
N LEU A 571 10.49 -10.85 3.24
CA LEU A 571 10.06 -10.78 4.64
C LEU A 571 11.26 -11.05 5.56
N VAL A 572 11.34 -10.31 6.66
CA VAL A 572 12.46 -10.35 7.61
C VAL A 572 11.99 -10.97 8.93
N TYR A 573 12.60 -12.08 9.30
CA TYR A 573 12.30 -12.82 10.53
C TYR A 573 13.55 -13.01 11.39
N ASP A 574 13.31 -13.28 12.67
CA ASP A 574 14.30 -13.76 13.61
C ASP A 574 14.83 -15.15 13.21
N TYR A 575 16.14 -15.36 13.34
CA TYR A 575 16.78 -16.61 12.94
C TYR A 575 16.77 -17.62 14.10
N ILE A 576 16.11 -18.75 13.90
CA ILE A 576 16.06 -19.84 14.89
C ILE A 576 17.14 -20.88 14.57
N GLU A 577 18.09 -21.08 15.49
CA GLU A 577 19.22 -22.00 15.31
C GLU A 577 18.83 -23.49 15.27
N ARG A 578 17.63 -23.85 15.72
CA ARG A 578 17.18 -25.25 15.88
C ARG A 578 16.70 -25.95 14.59
N GLY A 579 16.89 -25.35 13.42
CA GLY A 579 16.51 -25.95 12.12
C GLY A 579 15.04 -25.78 11.74
N SER A 580 14.62 -26.39 10.64
CA SER A 580 13.23 -26.33 10.18
C SER A 580 12.35 -27.27 11.00
N LEU A 581 11.06 -26.94 11.14
CA LEU A 581 10.07 -27.89 11.70
C LEU A 581 9.95 -29.17 10.86
N ALA A 582 10.37 -29.13 9.58
CA ALA A 582 10.45 -30.29 8.70
C ALA A 582 11.62 -31.24 9.04
N ASP A 583 12.65 -30.74 9.72
CA ASP A 583 13.86 -31.49 10.09
C ASP A 583 13.74 -32.11 11.50
N VAL A 584 12.69 -31.75 12.25
CA VAL A 584 12.40 -32.32 13.57
C VAL A 584 11.85 -33.74 13.36
N PRO A 585 12.53 -34.79 13.86
CA PRO A 585 11.99 -36.15 13.80
C PRO A 585 10.65 -36.23 14.52
N ARG A 586 9.70 -37.01 13.99
CA ARG A 586 8.44 -37.32 14.67
C ARG A 586 8.66 -38.28 15.84
N ASP A 587 9.26 -37.77 16.91
CA ASP A 587 9.35 -38.42 18.22
C ASP A 587 8.76 -37.49 19.28
N ASP A 588 7.59 -37.86 19.82
CA ASP A 588 6.75 -37.07 20.74
C ASP A 588 7.33 -36.88 22.16
N MET A 589 8.66 -36.89 22.32
CA MET A 589 9.34 -36.89 23.62
C MET A 589 10.27 -35.68 23.90
N LYS A 590 10.40 -34.70 23.00
CA LYS A 590 11.28 -33.52 23.22
C LYS A 590 10.65 -32.15 22.93
N ALA A 591 9.33 -32.03 23.04
CA ALA A 591 8.62 -30.75 23.10
C ALA A 591 8.29 -30.39 24.57
N LYS A 592 9.23 -29.73 25.26
CA LYS A 592 9.02 -28.99 26.52
C LYS A 592 9.80 -27.69 26.47
#